data_AF-A0A2R6DD44-F1
#
_entry.id   AF-A0A2R6DD44-F1
#
_cell.length_a   1.000
_cell.length_b   1.000
_cell.length_c   1.000
_cell.angle_alpha   90.00
_cell.angle_beta   90.00
_cell.angle_gamma   90.00
#
_symmetry.space_group_name_H-M   'P 1'
#
loop_
_entity.id
_entity.type
_entity.pdbx_description
1 polymer ?
#
loop_
_entity_poly.entity_id
_entity_poly.type
_entity_poly.pdbx_seq_one_letter_code
_entity_poly.pdbx_strand_id
1 'polypeptide(L)'
;SPRDPPSGCRFRTRCPKVIPPAELGVDQAVYREIMDVRLRVERRDISLSELRSRADDESAVVGALFDRLVDVDLPSRERQYVGEAFSELAEGNWAAAEAHLRDRYESVCETHSPDGERSACHLRGLPADVDPGEVDPVE
;
A
#
# COMPACT_ATOMS: atom_id res chain seq x y z
N SER A 1 22.26 11.29 0.08
CA SER A 1 20.84 11.18 -0.29
C SER A 1 20.53 9.75 -0.69
N PRO A 2 19.31 9.23 -0.43
CA PRO A 2 18.88 7.92 -0.91
C PRO A 2 19.08 7.79 -2.43
N ARG A 3 19.48 6.61 -2.90
CA ARG A 3 19.89 6.38 -4.31
C ARG A 3 18.72 6.26 -5.29
N ASP A 4 17.51 6.01 -4.79
CA ASP A 4 16.25 6.13 -5.53
C ASP A 4 15.22 6.80 -4.61
N PRO A 5 14.98 8.12 -4.75
CA PRO A 5 13.93 8.78 -3.99
C PRO A 5 12.56 8.23 -4.44
N PRO A 6 11.59 8.10 -3.52
CA PRO A 6 10.22 7.75 -3.89
C PRO A 6 9.70 8.79 -4.91
N SER A 7 9.11 8.31 -6.01
CA SER A 7 8.24 9.13 -6.87
C SER A 7 7.13 9.80 -6.06
N GLY A 8 6.64 10.93 -6.55
CA GLY A 8 5.59 11.69 -5.89
C GLY A 8 6.04 12.32 -4.57
N CYS A 9 5.23 12.19 -3.52
CA CYS A 9 5.46 12.85 -2.24
C CYS A 9 6.64 12.21 -1.49
N ARG A 10 7.64 13.04 -1.13
CA ARG A 10 8.83 12.61 -0.36
C ARG A 10 8.51 11.98 1.01
N PHE A 11 7.31 12.22 1.53
CA PHE A 11 6.87 11.72 2.84
C PHE A 11 6.07 10.42 2.75
N ARG A 12 5.74 9.92 1.53
CA ARG A 12 4.77 8.83 1.32
C ARG A 12 5.01 7.61 2.21
N THR A 13 6.26 7.22 2.38
CA THR A 13 6.64 6.00 3.13
C THR A 13 6.55 6.13 4.64
N ARG A 14 6.29 7.34 5.18
CA ARG A 14 6.19 7.61 6.63
C ARG A 14 5.02 8.52 6.98
N CYS A 15 4.22 8.94 6.01
CA CYS A 15 3.12 9.87 6.25
C CYS A 15 1.99 9.13 6.98
N PRO A 16 1.60 9.53 8.21
CA PRO A 16 0.45 8.94 8.88
C PRO A 16 -0.87 9.34 8.21
N LYS A 17 -0.84 10.33 7.32
CA LYS A 17 -1.98 10.90 6.60
C LYS A 17 -1.85 10.69 5.08
N VAL A 18 -1.33 9.52 4.68
CA VAL A 18 -1.36 9.10 3.27
C VAL A 18 -2.83 9.06 2.82
N ILE A 19 -3.10 9.59 1.63
CA ILE A 19 -4.47 9.89 1.17
C ILE A 19 -5.01 8.71 0.37
N PRO A 20 -6.09 8.04 0.82
CA PRO A 20 -6.71 6.96 0.07
C PRO A 20 -7.44 7.41 -1.21
N PRO A 21 -7.65 6.49 -2.16
CA PRO A 21 -8.63 6.66 -3.22
C PRO A 21 -10.05 6.86 -2.65
N ALA A 22 -10.87 7.71 -3.27
CA ALA A 22 -12.20 8.07 -2.76
C ALA A 22 -13.15 6.87 -2.61
N GLU A 23 -13.06 5.90 -3.53
CA GLU A 23 -13.95 4.74 -3.55
C GLU A 23 -13.60 3.66 -2.52
N LEU A 24 -12.49 3.82 -1.79
CA LEU A 24 -12.00 2.79 -0.89
C LEU A 24 -12.84 2.70 0.39
N GLY A 25 -13.25 3.85 0.94
CA GLY A 25 -14.18 3.93 2.09
C GLY A 25 -13.69 3.22 3.35
N VAL A 26 -12.37 3.10 3.54
CA VAL A 26 -11.74 2.49 4.71
C VAL A 26 -11.24 3.58 5.66
N ASP A 27 -11.09 3.23 6.94
CA ASP A 27 -10.46 4.15 7.88
C ASP A 27 -8.95 4.32 7.62
N GLN A 28 -8.38 5.36 8.22
CA GLN A 28 -6.98 5.69 8.03
C GLN A 28 -6.01 4.64 8.55
N ALA A 29 -6.36 3.92 9.61
CA ALA A 29 -5.49 2.89 10.19
C ALA A 29 -5.38 1.70 9.23
N VAL A 30 -6.52 1.25 8.69
CA VAL A 30 -6.62 0.22 7.66
C VAL A 30 -5.84 0.61 6.41
N TYR A 31 -6.07 1.82 5.88
CA TYR A 31 -5.36 2.24 4.68
C TYR A 31 -3.85 2.33 4.92
N ARG A 32 -3.43 2.82 6.09
CA ARG A 32 -2.01 2.92 6.43
C ARG A 32 -1.33 1.56 6.49
N GLU A 33 -1.99 0.56 7.08
CA GLU A 33 -1.49 -0.82 7.15
C GLU A 33 -1.31 -1.39 5.73
N ILE A 34 -2.31 -1.22 4.86
CA ILE A 34 -2.23 -1.65 3.45
C ILE A 34 -1.06 -0.96 2.73
N MET A 35 -0.82 0.32 2.99
CA MET A 35 0.33 1.05 2.43
C MET A 35 1.67 0.51 2.94
N ASP A 36 1.75 -0.01 4.17
CA ASP A 36 2.94 -0.68 4.69
C ASP A 36 3.17 -2.05 4.05
N VAL A 37 2.10 -2.82 3.83
CA VAL A 37 2.16 -4.06 3.05
C VAL A 37 2.72 -3.77 1.65
N ARG A 38 2.15 -2.77 0.95
CA ARG A 38 2.59 -2.38 -0.39
C ARG A 38 4.07 -2.01 -0.45
N LEU A 39 4.54 -1.22 0.51
CA LEU A 39 5.94 -0.82 0.57
C LEU A 39 6.89 -2.00 0.78
N ARG A 40 6.49 -3.00 1.59
CA ARG A 40 7.27 -4.23 1.77
C ARG A 40 7.30 -5.08 0.50
N VAL A 41 6.18 -5.16 -0.22
CA VAL A 41 6.10 -5.87 -1.51
C VAL A 41 6.97 -5.20 -2.58
N GLU A 42 6.84 -3.89 -2.77
CA GLU A 42 7.65 -3.08 -3.72
C GLU A 42 9.15 -3.25 -3.46
N ARG A 43 9.55 -3.28 -2.18
CA ARG A 43 10.95 -3.44 -1.76
C ARG A 43 11.44 -4.89 -1.75
N ARG A 44 10.55 -5.85 -1.98
CA ARG A 44 10.80 -7.28 -1.76
C ARG A 44 11.35 -7.59 -0.37
N ASP A 45 10.88 -6.86 0.63
CA ASP A 45 11.29 -6.94 2.03
C ASP A 45 10.45 -7.95 2.81
N ILE A 46 10.30 -9.16 2.24
CA ILE A 46 9.58 -10.28 2.84
C ILE A 46 10.38 -11.55 2.55
N SER A 47 10.78 -12.25 3.61
CA SER A 47 11.50 -13.53 3.52
C SER A 47 10.57 -14.69 3.11
N LEU A 48 10.09 -14.71 1.86
CA LEU A 48 9.18 -15.76 1.38
C LEU A 48 9.77 -17.16 1.49
N SER A 49 11.09 -17.30 1.33
CA SER A 49 11.78 -18.58 1.51
C SER A 49 11.66 -19.12 2.93
N GLU A 50 11.70 -18.26 3.95
CA GLU A 50 11.50 -18.65 5.34
C GLU A 50 10.04 -18.99 5.66
N LEU A 51 9.09 -18.32 5.02
CA LEU A 51 7.67 -18.62 5.21
C LEU A 51 7.34 -19.97 4.57
N ARG A 52 7.81 -20.21 3.34
CA ARG A 52 7.62 -21.48 2.62
C ARG A 52 8.28 -22.67 3.32
N SER A 53 9.41 -22.49 4.01
CA SER A 53 10.07 -23.60 4.71
C SER A 53 9.33 -24.06 5.97
N ARG A 54 8.42 -23.22 6.48
CA ARG A 54 7.62 -23.49 7.70
C ARG A 54 6.14 -23.79 7.39
N ALA A 55 5.72 -23.61 6.15
CA ALA A 55 4.34 -23.77 5.69
C ALA A 55 4.18 -25.10 4.95
N ASP A 56 3.03 -25.75 5.14
CA ASP A 56 2.72 -27.03 4.48
C ASP A 56 2.33 -26.83 3.00
N ASP A 57 1.69 -25.70 2.69
CA ASP A 57 1.24 -25.33 1.33
C ASP A 57 1.18 -23.80 1.14
N GLU A 58 0.78 -23.35 -0.04
CA GLU A 58 0.65 -21.93 -0.39
C GLU A 58 -0.41 -21.21 0.47
N SER A 59 -1.49 -21.90 0.86
CA SER A 59 -2.51 -21.31 1.72
C SER A 59 -1.97 -21.02 3.13
N ALA A 60 -1.14 -21.91 3.67
CA ALA A 60 -0.42 -21.68 4.91
C ALA A 60 0.57 -20.51 4.81
N VAL A 61 1.21 -20.31 3.64
CA VAL A 61 2.05 -19.12 3.40
C VAL A 61 1.22 -17.84 3.42
N VAL A 62 0.04 -17.83 2.76
CA VAL A 62 -0.89 -16.68 2.79
C VAL A 62 -1.32 -16.35 4.21
N GLY A 63 -1.68 -17.36 5.01
CA GLY A 63 -2.00 -17.18 6.43
C GLY A 63 -0.85 -16.54 7.20
N ALA A 64 0.37 -17.07 7.04
CA ALA A 64 1.56 -16.53 7.69
C ALA A 64 1.92 -15.11 7.22
N LEU A 65 1.61 -14.74 5.98
CA LEU A 65 1.76 -13.38 5.48
C LEU A 65 0.78 -12.42 6.18
N PHE A 66 -0.48 -12.80 6.35
CA PHE A 66 -1.44 -12.02 7.14
C PHE A 66 -0.95 -11.84 8.58
N ASP A 67 -0.60 -12.93 9.26
CA ASP A 67 -0.15 -12.90 10.65
C ASP A 67 1.11 -12.03 10.86
N ARG A 68 1.95 -11.89 9.83
CA ARG A 68 3.21 -11.14 9.91
C ARG A 68 3.09 -9.69 9.48
N LEU A 69 2.19 -9.40 8.54
CA LEU A 69 2.19 -8.13 7.80
C LEU A 69 0.97 -7.26 8.06
N VAL A 70 -0.07 -7.81 8.71
CA VAL A 70 -1.34 -7.12 8.91
C VAL A 70 -1.75 -7.24 10.37
N ASP A 71 -1.63 -6.15 11.12
CA ASP A 71 -1.98 -6.09 12.54
C ASP A 71 -3.40 -5.54 12.81
N VAL A 72 -4.13 -5.15 11.76
CA VAL A 72 -5.47 -4.55 11.85
C VAL A 72 -6.53 -5.45 11.22
N ASP A 73 -7.77 -5.35 11.72
CA ASP A 73 -8.91 -6.02 11.11
C ASP A 73 -9.27 -5.36 9.78
N LEU A 74 -8.91 -6.02 8.68
CA LEU A 74 -9.30 -5.57 7.35
C LEU A 74 -10.79 -5.88 7.09
N PRO A 75 -11.56 -4.93 6.52
CA PRO A 75 -12.90 -5.25 6.04
C PRO A 75 -12.84 -6.37 4.98
N SER A 76 -13.92 -7.13 4.85
CA SER A 76 -13.89 -8.40 4.10
C SER A 76 -13.42 -8.26 2.64
N ARG A 77 -13.77 -7.15 1.98
CA ARG A 77 -13.37 -6.87 0.60
C ARG A 77 -11.85 -6.64 0.52
N GLU A 78 -11.32 -5.82 1.41
CA GLU A 78 -9.90 -5.47 1.46
C GLU A 78 -9.06 -6.68 1.86
N ARG A 79 -9.55 -7.49 2.80
CA ARG A 79 -8.94 -8.77 3.16
C ARG A 79 -8.86 -9.72 1.97
N GLN A 80 -9.90 -9.79 1.14
CA GLN A 80 -9.90 -10.59 -0.08
C GLN A 80 -8.82 -10.11 -1.07
N TYR A 81 -8.81 -8.81 -1.39
CA TYR A 81 -7.83 -8.22 -2.32
C TYR A 81 -6.39 -8.36 -1.82
N VAL A 82 -6.12 -8.12 -0.53
CA VAL A 82 -4.79 -8.33 0.04
C VAL A 82 -4.41 -9.83 -0.01
N GLY A 83 -5.38 -10.72 0.23
CA GLY A 83 -5.19 -12.17 0.15
C GLY A 83 -4.82 -12.63 -1.26
N GLU A 84 -5.44 -12.09 -2.31
CA GLU A 84 -5.09 -12.36 -3.71
C GLU A 84 -3.63 -11.96 -4.01
N ALA A 85 -3.20 -10.78 -3.57
CA ALA A 85 -1.79 -10.39 -3.68
C ALA A 85 -0.85 -11.32 -2.89
N PHE A 86 -1.25 -11.79 -1.71
CA PHE A 86 -0.46 -12.74 -0.94
C PHE A 86 -0.38 -14.12 -1.58
N SER A 87 -1.41 -14.56 -2.29
CA SER A 87 -1.36 -15.79 -3.10
C SER A 87 -0.32 -15.65 -4.22
N GLU A 88 -0.31 -14.51 -4.92
CA GLU A 88 0.73 -14.23 -5.93
C GLU A 88 2.14 -14.26 -5.32
N LEU A 89 2.32 -13.74 -4.11
CA LEU A 89 3.60 -13.87 -3.38
C LEU A 89 3.90 -15.32 -3.00
N ALA A 90 2.92 -16.09 -2.55
CA ALA A 90 3.11 -17.50 -2.20
C ALA A 90 3.66 -18.30 -3.39
N GLU A 91 3.22 -18.00 -4.61
CA GLU A 91 3.74 -18.55 -5.88
C GLU A 91 5.09 -17.92 -6.31
N GLY A 92 5.41 -16.73 -5.82
CA GLY A 92 6.67 -16.01 -6.10
C GLY A 92 6.54 -14.93 -7.17
N ASN A 93 5.31 -14.61 -7.57
CA ASN A 93 4.94 -13.63 -8.58
C ASN A 93 4.94 -12.22 -7.99
N TRP A 94 6.10 -11.73 -7.54
CA TRP A 94 6.24 -10.39 -6.93
C TRP A 94 5.65 -9.27 -7.78
N ALA A 95 5.89 -9.30 -9.10
CA ALA A 95 5.41 -8.28 -10.00
C ALA A 95 3.87 -8.28 -10.11
N ALA A 96 3.24 -9.46 -10.05
CA ALA A 96 1.79 -9.57 -10.06
C ALA A 96 1.19 -9.05 -8.74
N ALA A 97 1.75 -9.44 -7.60
CA ALA A 97 1.33 -8.94 -6.29
C ALA A 97 1.46 -7.41 -6.18
N GLU A 98 2.59 -6.85 -6.63
CA GLU A 98 2.81 -5.40 -6.64
C GLU A 98 1.79 -4.66 -7.52
N ALA A 99 1.58 -5.16 -8.75
CA ALA A 99 0.64 -4.55 -9.68
C ALA A 99 -0.80 -4.62 -9.16
N HIS A 100 -1.20 -5.76 -8.60
CA HIS A 100 -2.54 -5.97 -8.02
C HIS A 100 -2.82 -5.00 -6.87
N LEU A 101 -1.86 -4.85 -5.94
CA LEU A 101 -2.02 -3.90 -4.84
C LEU A 101 -2.00 -2.45 -5.33
N ARG A 102 -1.17 -2.11 -6.32
CA ARG A 102 -1.12 -0.75 -6.87
C ARG A 102 -2.46 -0.37 -7.51
N ASP A 103 -3.02 -1.24 -8.33
CA ASP A 103 -4.28 -1.00 -9.05
C ASP A 103 -5.42 -0.56 -8.13
N ARG A 104 -5.50 -1.15 -6.93
CA ARG A 104 -6.57 -0.85 -5.98
C ARG A 104 -6.25 0.28 -4.99
N TYR A 105 -5.00 0.44 -4.58
CA TYR A 105 -4.65 1.22 -3.40
C TYR A 105 -3.72 2.41 -3.69
N GLU A 106 -3.34 2.66 -4.95
CA GLU A 106 -2.46 3.77 -5.32
C GLU A 106 -2.95 5.11 -4.76
N SER A 107 -2.09 5.77 -4.00
CA SER A 107 -2.34 7.09 -3.46
C SER A 107 -1.85 8.15 -4.44
N VAL A 108 -2.55 9.29 -4.48
CA VAL A 108 -2.00 10.54 -5.07
C VAL A 108 -0.61 10.89 -4.51
N CYS A 109 -0.31 10.47 -3.28
CA CYS A 109 0.99 10.69 -2.65
C CYS A 109 2.13 9.90 -3.31
N GLU A 110 1.86 8.91 -4.15
CA GLU A 110 2.87 8.09 -4.84
C GLU A 110 3.19 8.59 -6.26
N THR A 111 2.22 9.23 -6.89
CA THR A 111 2.26 9.67 -8.28
C THR A 111 2.60 11.16 -8.39
N HIS A 112 2.14 11.97 -7.43
CA HIS A 112 2.31 13.42 -7.49
C HIS A 112 3.18 13.97 -6.36
N SER A 113 4.02 14.94 -6.70
CA SER A 113 4.65 15.80 -5.70
C SER A 113 3.70 16.94 -5.38
N PRO A 114 3.57 17.34 -4.10
CA PRO A 114 2.80 18.54 -3.77
C PRO A 114 3.49 19.76 -4.39
N ASP A 115 2.73 20.55 -5.15
CA ASP A 115 3.19 21.66 -6.00
C ASP A 115 2.74 23.04 -5.50
N GLY A 116 1.97 23.10 -4.42
CA GLY A 116 1.53 24.37 -3.83
C GLY A 116 2.72 25.23 -3.39
N GLU A 117 2.69 26.54 -3.70
CA GLU A 117 3.75 27.54 -3.44
C GLU A 117 4.28 27.56 -1.98
N ARG A 118 3.59 26.92 -1.02
CA ARG A 118 4.00 26.77 0.39
C ARG A 118 3.72 25.38 1.01
N SER A 119 3.14 24.44 0.26
CA SER A 119 2.56 23.23 0.84
C SER A 119 3.42 22.01 0.51
N ALA A 120 4.13 21.49 1.52
CA ALA A 120 4.87 20.22 1.40
C ALA A 120 3.96 18.98 1.56
N CYS A 121 2.63 19.15 1.59
CA CYS A 121 1.65 18.12 1.94
C CYS A 121 0.34 18.28 1.15
N HIS A 122 -0.17 17.17 0.60
CA HIS A 122 -1.41 17.13 -0.18
C HIS A 122 -2.69 17.42 0.61
N LEU A 123 -2.67 17.27 1.93
CA LEU A 123 -3.80 17.68 2.79
C LEU A 123 -4.08 19.20 2.72
N ARG A 124 -3.13 19.99 2.22
CA ARG A 124 -3.23 21.46 2.12
C ARG A 124 -3.26 21.93 0.66
N GLY A 125 -3.48 21.03 -0.28
CA GLY A 125 -3.55 21.32 -1.71
C GLY A 125 -3.24 20.09 -2.55
N LEU A 126 -4.20 19.70 -3.38
CA LEU A 126 -3.98 18.70 -4.42
C LEU A 126 -3.36 19.38 -5.67
N PRO A 127 -2.57 18.63 -6.46
CA PRO A 127 -2.11 19.08 -7.77
C PRO A 127 -3.29 19.48 -8.66
N ALA A 128 -3.07 20.43 -9.57
CA ALA A 128 -4.13 20.95 -10.42
C ALA A 128 -4.76 19.90 -11.36
N ASP A 129 -4.05 18.80 -11.65
CA ASP A 129 -4.47 17.69 -12.50
C ASP A 129 -5.16 16.54 -11.74
N VAL A 130 -5.29 16.65 -10.42
CA VAL A 130 -5.97 15.64 -9.58
C VAL A 130 -7.37 16.12 -9.25
N ASP A 131 -8.39 15.30 -9.56
CA ASP A 131 -9.77 15.57 -9.16
C ASP A 131 -9.95 15.30 -7.65
N PRO A 132 -10.40 16.28 -6.84
CA PRO A 132 -10.70 16.07 -5.43
C PRO A 132 -11.76 14.99 -5.16
N GLY A 133 -12.60 14.65 -6.14
CA GLY A 133 -13.59 13.58 -6.04
C GLY A 133 -13.01 12.17 -6.16
N GLU A 134 -11.76 12.03 -6.62
CA GLU A 134 -11.07 10.73 -6.78
C GLU A 134 -10.21 10.37 -5.57
N VAL A 135 -10.06 11.26 -4.60
CA VAL A 135 -9.28 11.06 -3.37
C VAL A 135 -10.14 11.34 -2.13
N ASP A 136 -9.81 10.70 -1.01
CA ASP A 136 -10.49 10.94 0.28
C ASP A 136 -9.50 11.54 1.31
N PRO A 137 -9.45 12.88 1.44
CA PRO A 137 -8.52 13.55 2.34
C PRO A 137 -8.84 13.24 3.80
N VAL A 138 -7.84 12.74 4.51
CA VAL A 138 -7.94 12.44 5.94
C VAL A 138 -8.04 13.73 6.76
N GLU A 139 -9.07 13.87 7.59
CA GLU A 139 -9.22 15.00 8.54
C GLU A 139 -8.08 15.11 9.57
#